data_AF-A0A958K461-F1
#
_entry.id   AF-A0A958K461-F1
#
_cell.length_a   1.000
_cell.length_b   1.000
_cell.length_c   1.000
_cell.angle_alpha   90.00
_cell.angle_beta   90.00
_cell.angle_gamma   90.00
#
_symmetry.space_group_name_H-M   'P 1'
#
loop_
_entity.id
_entity.type
_entity.pdbx_description
1 polymer ?
#
loop_
_entity_poly.entity_id
_entity_poly.type
_entity_poly.pdbx_seq_one_letter_code
_entity_poly.pdbx_strand_id
1 'polypeptide(L)'
;MSEITYSSPGGGAGILRSDGLNTLTLDPNSTLSFSYLDSTGTALTLPMSNSDIANSLSAIQFTLTITATEPLKDGTFYTKTITKIVNLRNLNLIRA
;
A
#
# COMPACT_ATOMS: atom_id res chain seq x y z
N MET A 1 -12.63 -2.08 -7.69
CA MET A 1 -11.61 -2.24 -6.62
C MET A 1 -10.77 -0.98 -6.63
N SER A 2 -10.47 -0.33 -5.50
CA SER A 2 -9.73 0.95 -5.47
C SER A 2 -8.39 0.88 -4.73
N GLU A 3 -8.02 -0.33 -4.31
CA GLU A 3 -6.88 -0.58 -3.44
C GLU A 3 -6.16 -1.85 -3.89
N ILE A 4 -4.83 -1.87 -3.78
CA ILE A 4 -3.99 -3.06 -3.94
C ILE A 4 -3.45 -3.44 -2.58
N THR A 5 -3.61 -4.70 -2.16
CA THR A 5 -3.21 -5.17 -0.83
C THR A 5 -2.22 -6.34 -0.92
N TYR A 6 -1.20 -6.27 -0.09
CA TYR A 6 -0.21 -7.32 0.14
C TYR A 6 -0.28 -7.72 1.61
N SER A 7 -0.56 -8.99 1.89
CA SER A 7 -0.68 -9.51 3.26
C SER A 7 0.37 -10.58 3.51
N SER A 8 1.26 -10.34 4.49
CA SER A 8 2.21 -11.36 4.94
C SER A 8 1.50 -12.45 5.73
N PRO A 9 1.78 -13.75 5.48
CA PRO A 9 1.26 -14.81 6.32
C PRO A 9 1.85 -14.69 7.73
N GLY A 10 1.13 -15.28 8.70
CA GLY A 10 1.67 -15.49 10.03
C GLY A 10 2.70 -16.62 10.08
N GLY A 11 3.52 -16.62 11.13
CA GLY A 11 4.52 -17.67 11.36
C GLY A 11 5.97 -17.31 10.99
N GLY A 12 6.31 -16.02 10.89
CA GLY A 12 7.71 -15.58 10.81
C GLY A 12 8.30 -15.49 9.40
N ALA A 13 7.60 -15.96 8.37
CA ALA A 13 8.15 -16.03 7.01
C ALA A 13 8.23 -14.67 6.28
N GLY A 14 7.45 -13.66 6.71
CA GLY A 14 7.33 -12.40 5.99
C GLY A 14 6.82 -12.59 4.56
N ILE A 15 6.83 -11.51 3.76
CA ILE A 15 6.78 -11.61 2.29
C ILE A 15 7.94 -10.83 1.70
N LEU A 16 8.66 -11.47 0.78
CA LEU A 16 9.56 -10.80 -0.15
C LEU A 16 8.84 -10.66 -1.50
N ARG A 17 8.71 -9.42 -1.98
CA ARG A 17 8.23 -9.11 -3.32
C ARG A 17 9.30 -8.27 -4.03
N SER A 18 9.61 -8.59 -5.28
CA SER A 18 10.38 -7.68 -6.12
C SER A 18 9.42 -6.70 -6.78
N ASP A 19 9.69 -5.40 -6.69
CA ASP A 19 8.98 -4.37 -7.46
C ASP A 19 9.65 -4.11 -8.84
N GLY A 20 10.62 -4.94 -9.21
CA GLY A 20 11.43 -4.79 -10.41
C GLY A 20 12.66 -3.90 -10.24
N LEU A 21 12.76 -3.13 -9.15
CA LEU A 21 13.92 -2.29 -8.82
C LEU A 21 14.58 -2.68 -7.49
N ASN A 22 13.80 -3.10 -6.51
CA ASN A 22 14.21 -3.45 -5.16
C ASN A 22 13.38 -4.63 -4.61
N THR A 23 13.87 -5.19 -3.49
CA THR A 23 13.12 -6.17 -2.71
C THR A 23 12.32 -5.44 -1.63
N LEU A 24 11.00 -5.53 -1.70
CA LEU A 24 10.09 -5.18 -0.62
C LEU A 24 10.02 -6.35 0.36
N THR A 25 10.36 -6.10 1.62
CA THR A 25 10.16 -7.07 2.72
C THR A 25 9.02 -6.56 3.60
N LEU A 26 8.00 -7.40 3.79
CA LEU A 26 6.92 -7.17 4.74
C LEU A 26 7.14 -8.04 5.97
N ASP A 27 7.07 -7.44 7.15
CA ASP A 27 7.16 -8.16 8.42
C ASP A 27 6.04 -9.20 8.54
N PRO A 28 6.27 -10.31 9.25
CA PRO A 28 5.22 -11.28 9.56
C PRO A 28 3.98 -10.60 10.16
N ASN A 29 2.78 -11.10 9.85
CA ASN A 29 1.52 -10.53 10.31
C ASN A 29 1.29 -9.05 9.93
N SER A 30 1.94 -8.56 8.88
CA SER A 30 1.70 -7.22 8.35
C SER A 30 0.87 -7.23 7.07
N THR A 31 0.10 -6.16 6.86
CA THR A 31 -0.63 -5.87 5.63
C THR A 31 -0.21 -4.50 5.13
N LEU A 32 0.20 -4.42 3.87
CA LEU A 32 0.46 -3.18 3.17
C LEU A 32 -0.56 -3.00 2.07
N SER A 33 -1.24 -1.86 2.08
CA SER A 33 -2.18 -1.49 1.04
C SER A 33 -1.82 -0.17 0.36
N PHE A 34 -2.23 -0.03 -0.90
CA PHE A 34 -2.06 1.16 -1.71
C PHE A 34 -3.40 1.62 -2.27
N SER A 35 -3.73 2.89 -2.06
CA SER A 35 -4.85 3.56 -2.73
C SER A 35 -4.32 4.70 -3.60
N TYR A 36 -4.84 4.80 -4.81
CA TYR A 36 -4.48 5.84 -5.77
C TYR A 36 -5.50 6.96 -5.65
N LEU A 37 -5.05 8.18 -5.37
CA LEU A 37 -5.92 9.29 -5.06
C LEU A 37 -5.89 10.33 -6.17
N ASP A 38 -7.06 10.94 -6.41
CA ASP A 38 -7.16 12.12 -7.25
C ASP A 38 -6.72 13.40 -6.53
N SER A 39 -6.80 14.55 -7.20
CA SER A 39 -6.43 15.85 -6.65
C SER A 39 -7.32 16.33 -5.49
N THR A 40 -8.47 15.68 -5.28
CA THR A 40 -9.39 15.94 -4.16
C THR A 40 -9.15 14.99 -2.97
N GLY A 41 -8.28 14.00 -3.13
CA GLY A 41 -8.05 12.93 -2.15
C GLY A 41 -9.03 11.76 -2.26
N THR A 42 -9.83 11.69 -3.32
CA THR A 42 -10.77 10.59 -3.55
C THR A 42 -10.05 9.41 -4.20
N ALA A 43 -10.36 8.19 -3.75
CA ALA A 43 -9.75 6.99 -4.30
C ALA A 43 -10.25 6.69 -5.72
N LEU A 44 -9.31 6.47 -6.64
CA LEU A 44 -9.55 6.05 -8.01
C LEU A 44 -9.85 4.55 -8.08
N THR A 45 -10.65 4.16 -9.07
CA THR A 45 -10.97 2.75 -9.31
C THR A 45 -9.90 2.08 -10.18
N LEU A 46 -9.53 0.86 -9.81
CA LEU A 46 -8.62 -0.03 -10.52
C LEU A 46 -9.38 -1.06 -11.37
N PRO A 47 -8.85 -1.44 -12.54
CA PRO A 47 -7.66 -0.85 -13.18
C PRO A 47 -7.95 0.58 -13.67
N MET A 48 -7.00 1.50 -13.48
CA MET A 48 -7.13 2.88 -13.96
C MET A 48 -6.98 2.94 -15.48
N SER A 49 -7.74 3.82 -16.13
CA SER A 49 -7.52 4.14 -17.54
C SER A 49 -6.27 5.02 -17.72
N ASN A 50 -5.71 5.06 -18.93
CA ASN A 50 -4.63 6.01 -19.25
C ASN A 50 -5.05 7.47 -19.00
N SER A 51 -6.33 7.80 -19.20
CA SER A 51 -6.88 9.12 -18.86
C SER A 51 -6.91 9.39 -17.36
N ASP A 52 -7.23 8.41 -16.53
CA ASP A 52 -7.20 8.58 -15.07
C ASP A 52 -5.77 8.80 -14.59
N ILE A 53 -4.81 8.04 -15.11
CA ILE A 53 -3.40 8.20 -14.77
C ILE A 53 -2.87 9.58 -15.20
N ALA A 54 -3.28 10.05 -16.38
CA ALA A 54 -2.78 11.32 -16.93
C ALA A 54 -3.40 12.56 -16.30
N ASN A 55 -4.68 12.50 -15.97
CA ASN A 55 -5.46 13.70 -15.66
C ASN A 55 -6.01 13.71 -14.23
N SER A 56 -6.17 12.54 -13.61
CA SER A 56 -6.83 12.42 -12.31
C SER A 56 -5.84 12.05 -11.21
N LEU A 57 -4.91 11.11 -11.47
CA LEU A 57 -3.97 10.60 -10.48
C LEU A 57 -3.03 11.70 -9.97
N SER A 58 -3.14 12.00 -8.67
CA SER A 58 -2.35 13.06 -8.02
C SER A 58 -1.49 12.55 -6.88
N ALA A 59 -1.90 11.48 -6.20
CA ALA A 59 -1.16 10.96 -5.05
C ALA A 59 -1.34 9.45 -4.90
N ILE A 60 -0.43 8.84 -4.14
CA ILE A 60 -0.54 7.46 -3.67
C ILE A 60 -0.58 7.52 -2.16
N GLN A 61 -1.62 6.95 -1.57
CA GLN A 61 -1.68 6.65 -0.15
C GLN A 61 -1.23 5.21 0.05
N PHE A 62 -0.31 4.99 0.98
CA PHE A 62 -0.05 3.65 1.49
C PHE A 62 -0.42 3.54 2.96
N THR A 63 -0.98 2.39 3.31
CA THR A 63 -1.38 2.04 4.67
C THR A 63 -0.70 0.74 5.05
N LEU A 64 0.17 0.81 6.06
CA LEU A 64 0.83 -0.34 6.65
C LEU A 64 0.18 -0.66 7.99
N THR A 65 -0.38 -1.84 8.12
CA THR A 65 -0.90 -2.37 9.38
C THR A 65 -0.02 -3.52 9.84
N ILE A 66 0.50 -3.44 11.05
CA ILE A 66 1.34 -4.48 11.66
C ILE A 66 0.65 -4.94 12.93
N THR A 67 0.48 -6.25 13.08
CA THR A 67 0.04 -6.87 14.32
C THR A 67 1.23 -7.52 15.01
N ALA A 68 1.40 -7.25 16.30
CA ALA A 68 2.45 -7.83 17.11
C ALA A 68 2.43 -9.36 17.02
N THR A 69 3.62 -9.98 17.09
CA THR A 69 3.75 -11.45 17.06
C THR A 69 3.46 -12.08 18.42
N GLU A 70 3.55 -11.30 19.50
CA GLU A 70 3.30 -11.75 20.87
C GLU A 70 2.07 -11.02 21.44
N PRO A 71 1.19 -11.73 22.17
CA PRO A 71 0.05 -11.11 22.82
C PRO A 71 0.49 -10.32 24.07
N LEU A 72 -0.29 -9.31 24.41
CA LEU A 72 -0.25 -8.63 25.70
C LEU A 72 -0.65 -9.60 26.83
N LYS A 73 -0.46 -9.16 28.08
CA LYS A 73 -0.78 -9.97 29.28
C LYS A 73 -2.23 -10.45 29.37
N ASP A 74 -3.14 -9.76 28.68
CA ASP A 74 -4.57 -10.10 28.61
C ASP A 74 -4.92 -11.03 27.43
N GLY A 75 -3.93 -11.47 26.65
CA GLY A 75 -4.11 -12.32 25.48
C GLY A 75 -4.45 -11.56 24.19
N THR A 76 -4.61 -10.23 24.22
CA THR A 76 -4.87 -9.43 23.03
C THR A 76 -3.60 -9.12 22.26
N PHE A 77 -3.69 -8.92 20.94
CA PHE A 77 -2.55 -8.50 20.13
C PHE A 77 -2.58 -6.99 19.91
N TYR A 78 -1.42 -6.36 20.07
CA TYR A 78 -1.26 -4.95 19.72
C TYR A 78 -1.18 -4.80 18.20
N THR A 79 -2.04 -3.97 17.62
CA THR A 79 -2.02 -3.62 16.19
C THR A 79 -1.70 -2.15 16.02
N LYS A 80 -0.79 -1.83 15.11
CA LYS A 80 -0.43 -0.46 14.74
C LYS A 80 -0.64 -0.24 13.25
N THR A 81 -1.24 0.90 12.92
CA THR A 81 -1.44 1.34 11.54
C THR A 81 -0.67 2.62 11.28
N ILE A 82 0.03 2.66 10.15
CA ILE A 82 0.75 3.82 9.64
C ILE A 82 0.18 4.14 8.27
N THR A 83 -0.28 5.37 8.10
CA THR A 83 -0.77 5.87 6.81
C THR A 83 0.10 7.03 6.36
N LYS A 84 0.49 7.01 5.09
CA LYS A 84 1.26 8.09 4.49
C LYS A 84 0.84 8.33 3.05
N ILE A 85 0.78 9.61 2.68
CA ILE A 85 0.45 10.06 1.34
C ILE A 85 1.71 10.61 0.69
N VAL A 86 1.95 10.17 -0.54
CA VAL A 86 3.01 10.66 -1.41
C VAL A 86 2.37 11.34 -2.60
N ASN A 87 2.55 12.65 -2.70
CA ASN A 87 2.10 13.42 -3.86
C ASN A 87 3.00 13.12 -5.06
N LEU A 88 2.39 12.80 -6.18
CA LEU A 88 3.09 12.56 -7.43
C LEU A 88 3.30 13.90 -8.14
N ARG A 89 4.53 14.16 -8.59
CA ARG A 89 4.86 15.35 -9.37
C ARG A 89 5.60 14.91 -10.63
N ASN A 90 5.33 15.60 -11.73
CA ASN A 90 5.99 15.37 -13.02
C ASN A 90 5.90 13.89 -13.45
N LEU A 91 4.71 13.31 -13.38
CA LEU A 91 4.45 11.96 -13.91
C LEU A 91 4.87 11.93 -15.39
N ASN A 92 6.03 11.31 -15.66
CA ASN A 92 6.55 11.18 -17.01
C ASN A 92 5.82 10.03 -17.71
N LEU A 93 4.72 10.37 -18.36
CA LEU A 93 3.92 9.40 -19.10
C LEU A 93 4.52 9.24 -20.49
N ILE A 94 5.28 8.15 -20.68
CA ILE A 94 5.61 7.70 -22.02
C ILE A 94 4.31 7.21 -22.64
N ARG A 95 3.72 8.03 -23.50
CA ARG A 95 2.54 7.66 -24.29
C ARG A 95 2.98 6.64 -25.34
N ALA A 96 2.52 5.41 -25.21
CA ALA A 96 2.64 4.38 -26.25
C ALA A 96 1.58 4.61 -27.33
#